data_AF-A0A960I4F7-F1
#
_entry.id   AF-A0A960I4F7-F1
#
_cell.length_a   1.000
_cell.length_b   1.000
_cell.length_c   1.000
_cell.angle_alpha   90.00
_cell.angle_beta   90.00
_cell.angle_gamma   90.00
#
_symmetry.space_group_name_H-M   'P 1'
#
loop_
_entity.id
_entity.type
_entity.pdbx_description
1 polymer ?
#
loop_
_entity_poly.entity_id
_entity_poly.type
_entity_poly.pdbx_seq_one_letter_code
_entity_poly.pdbx_strand_id
1 'polypeptide(L)'
;MATPLVLACGALVAELRAVLAAAELDRAVEVRYLPANLHNRPERIVPALEALLADADPHGDRTVLVGYADCGTGGGLDRLLAERPNLRRLPGSHCYEFFAGTELFTALHDAEPGTLYLTDYLAKHFDALLWQGLGLDRHPELLPAYFGNYRRVVLLSQTERTDVRDAAAAAAERLGLAFEHRHVGLQPFSMAVSVQLRKVA
;
A
#
# COMPACT_ATOMS: atom_id res chain seq x y z
N MET A 1 21.26 -4.17 20.68
CA MET A 1 20.69 -4.38 19.34
C MET A 1 20.28 -3.02 18.81
N ALA A 2 20.57 -2.72 17.55
CA ALA A 2 20.14 -1.46 16.94
C ALA A 2 18.61 -1.42 16.83
N THR A 3 18.02 -0.23 16.95
CA THR A 3 16.57 -0.04 16.87
C THR A 3 16.04 -0.53 15.51
N PRO A 4 15.04 -1.42 15.46
CA PRO A 4 14.37 -1.83 14.22
C PRO A 4 13.94 -0.64 13.37
N LEU A 5 13.98 -0.81 12.05
CA LEU A 5 13.59 0.20 11.07
C LEU A 5 12.42 -0.30 10.23
N VAL A 6 11.43 0.55 10.00
CA VAL A 6 10.36 0.33 9.02
C VAL A 6 10.47 1.36 7.92
N LEU A 7 10.60 0.91 6.68
CA LEU A 7 10.61 1.77 5.49
C LEU A 7 9.32 1.54 4.71
N ALA A 8 8.34 2.43 4.90
CA ALA A 8 6.97 2.20 4.43
C ALA A 8 6.52 3.18 3.34
N CYS A 9 5.48 2.80 2.60
CA CYS A 9 4.80 3.72 1.68
C CYS A 9 4.15 4.86 2.46
N GLY A 10 4.28 6.11 1.98
CA GLY A 10 3.61 7.27 2.57
C GLY A 10 2.08 7.17 2.61
N ALA A 11 1.48 6.30 1.80
CA ALA A 11 0.05 6.00 1.83
C ALA A 11 -0.39 5.17 3.05
N LEU A 12 0.55 4.65 3.85
CA LEU A 12 0.28 3.80 5.02
C LEU A 12 0.49 4.53 6.35
N VAL A 13 0.73 5.85 6.35
CA VAL A 13 1.14 6.59 7.55
C VAL A 13 0.15 6.44 8.70
N ALA A 14 -1.15 6.60 8.42
CA ALA A 14 -2.18 6.53 9.46
C ALA A 14 -2.35 5.10 9.98
N GLU A 15 -2.43 4.13 9.08
CA GLU A 15 -2.69 2.73 9.36
C GLU A 15 -1.51 2.10 10.09
N LEU A 16 -0.28 2.36 9.66
CA LEU A 16 0.92 1.81 10.29
C LEU A 16 1.12 2.39 11.68
N ARG A 17 0.85 3.69 11.89
CA ARG A 17 0.87 4.29 13.22
C ARG A 17 -0.15 3.65 14.14
N ALA A 18 -1.38 3.43 13.66
CA ALA A 18 -2.42 2.77 14.44
C ALA A 18 -2.03 1.33 14.82
N VAL A 19 -1.47 0.57 13.88
CA VAL A 19 -0.99 -0.81 14.12
C VAL A 19 0.16 -0.84 15.13
N LEU A 20 1.18 0.01 14.97
CA LEU A 20 2.32 0.04 15.89
C LEU A 20 1.91 0.49 17.29
N ALA A 21 1.02 1.48 17.42
CA ALA A 21 0.51 1.92 18.71
C ALA A 21 -0.31 0.81 19.41
N ALA A 22 -1.16 0.10 18.67
CA ALA A 22 -1.93 -1.02 19.22
C ALA A 22 -1.04 -2.20 19.67
N ALA A 23 0.15 -2.32 19.10
CA ALA A 23 1.14 -3.32 19.49
C ALA A 23 2.17 -2.81 20.52
N GLU A 24 2.06 -1.56 20.99
CA GLU A 24 3.01 -0.90 21.89
C GLU A 24 4.45 -0.82 21.33
N LEU A 25 4.58 -0.76 20.00
CA LEU A 25 5.85 -0.73 19.26
C LEU A 25 6.21 0.65 18.69
N ASP A 26 5.33 1.64 18.82
CA ASP A 26 5.49 3.00 18.27
C ASP A 26 6.73 3.73 18.77
N ARG A 27 7.24 3.36 19.95
CA ARG A 27 8.49 3.88 20.53
C ARG A 27 9.70 2.97 20.36
N ALA A 28 9.47 1.71 19.98
CA ALA A 28 10.50 0.69 19.87
C ALA A 28 11.05 0.54 18.44
N VAL A 29 10.44 1.21 17.47
CA VAL A 29 10.74 1.09 16.04
C VAL A 29 10.86 2.49 15.43
N GLU A 30 11.90 2.71 14.63
CA GLU A 30 11.99 3.90 13.79
C GLU A 30 11.19 3.66 12.50
N VAL A 31 10.39 4.64 12.08
CA VAL A 31 9.64 4.55 10.83
C VAL A 31 10.04 5.70 9.91
N ARG A 32 10.39 5.37 8.67
CA ARG A 32 10.58 6.34 7.59
C ARG A 32 9.66 6.00 6.43
N TYR A 33 9.25 7.04 5.71
CA TYR A 33 8.26 6.90 4.65
C TYR A 33 8.83 7.32 3.31
N LEU A 34 8.52 6.53 2.28
CA LEU A 34 8.73 6.89 0.89
C LEU A 34 7.57 7.77 0.38
N PRO A 35 7.79 8.60 -0.64
CA PRO A 35 6.73 9.41 -1.24
C PRO A 35 5.54 8.56 -1.72
N ALA A 36 4.33 8.96 -1.36
CA ALA A 36 3.11 8.20 -1.71
C ALA A 36 2.84 8.15 -3.22
N ASN A 37 3.34 9.12 -4.00
CA ASN A 37 3.21 9.15 -5.45
C ASN A 37 3.97 8.01 -6.17
N LEU A 38 4.88 7.30 -5.47
CA LEU A 38 5.50 6.09 -6.00
C LEU A 38 4.50 4.97 -6.29
N HIS A 39 3.26 5.07 -5.77
CA HIS A 39 2.16 4.15 -6.11
C HIS A 39 1.94 4.04 -7.63
N ASN A 40 2.11 5.13 -8.38
CA ASN A 40 1.98 5.14 -9.84
C ASN A 40 3.30 4.91 -10.58
N ARG A 41 4.40 4.73 -9.85
CA ARG A 41 5.77 4.59 -10.36
C ARG A 41 6.49 3.47 -9.62
N PRO A 42 5.97 2.23 -9.66
CA PRO A 42 6.53 1.12 -8.89
C PRO A 42 7.99 0.81 -9.26
N GLU A 43 8.40 1.13 -10.49
CA GLU A 43 9.79 1.02 -10.96
C GLU A 43 10.78 1.89 -10.16
N ARG A 44 10.27 2.89 -9.42
CA ARG A 44 11.08 3.79 -8.58
C ARG A 44 11.08 3.40 -7.10
N ILE A 45 10.30 2.40 -6.69
CA ILE A 45 10.24 1.96 -5.29
C ILE A 45 11.59 1.43 -4.83
N VAL A 46 12.19 0.49 -5.58
CA VAL A 46 13.47 -0.12 -5.20
C VAL A 46 14.60 0.92 -5.11
N PRO A 47 14.85 1.78 -6.13
CA PRO A 47 15.88 2.81 -6.03
C PRO A 47 15.67 3.79 -4.85
N ALA A 48 14.44 4.19 -4.59
CA ALA A 48 14.13 5.08 -3.47
C ALA A 48 14.33 4.40 -2.11
N LEU A 49 14.02 3.11 -2.03
CA LEU A 49 14.25 2.29 -0.84
C LEU A 49 15.75 2.13 -0.56
N GLU A 50 16.55 1.84 -1.58
CA GLU A 50 18.01 1.74 -1.45
C GLU A 50 18.66 3.04 -1.00
N ALA A 51 18.23 4.17 -1.56
CA ALA A 51 18.68 5.49 -1.13
C ALA A 51 18.35 5.75 0.35
N LEU A 52 17.14 5.38 0.78
CA LEU A 52 16.71 5.56 2.16
C LEU A 52 17.44 4.60 3.12
N LEU A 53 17.74 3.37 2.69
CA LEU A 53 18.55 2.42 3.44
C LEU A 53 19.98 2.93 3.65
N ALA A 54 20.60 3.49 2.61
CA ALA A 54 21.96 4.01 2.71
C ALA A 54 22.08 5.15 3.73
N ASP A 55 21.02 5.94 3.92
CA ASP A 55 20.96 7.02 4.91
C ASP A 55 20.56 6.53 6.32
N ALA A 56 19.56 5.65 6.40
CA ALA A 56 18.96 5.23 7.68
C ALA A 56 19.66 4.04 8.35
N ASP A 57 20.40 3.24 7.58
CA ASP A 57 21.12 2.04 8.02
C ASP A 57 22.44 1.88 7.23
N PRO A 58 23.39 2.83 7.35
CA PRO A 58 24.63 2.80 6.58
C PRO A 58 25.52 1.59 6.90
N HIS A 59 25.34 0.98 8.07
CA HIS A 59 26.10 -0.18 8.52
C HIS A 59 25.42 -1.51 8.17
N GLY A 60 24.14 -1.50 7.79
CA GLY A 60 23.40 -2.70 7.41
C GLY A 60 23.18 -3.69 8.55
N ASP A 61 23.26 -3.22 9.80
CA ASP A 61 23.17 -4.05 11.01
C ASP A 61 21.77 -4.00 11.64
N ARG A 62 20.90 -3.12 11.14
CA ARG A 62 19.52 -3.01 11.59
C ARG A 62 18.65 -4.07 10.94
N THR A 63 17.75 -4.57 11.76
CA THR A 63 16.53 -5.23 11.32
C THR A 63 15.66 -4.24 10.54
N VAL A 64 15.34 -4.55 9.27
CA VAL A 64 14.49 -3.67 8.44
C VAL A 64 13.24 -4.38 7.93
N LEU A 65 12.08 -3.80 8.23
CA LEU A 65 10.82 -4.14 7.58
C LEU A 65 10.50 -3.13 6.48
N VAL A 66 10.48 -3.60 5.24
CA VAL A 66 9.96 -2.87 4.09
C VAL A 66 8.44 -2.94 4.15
N GLY A 67 7.80 -1.80 4.41
CA GLY A 67 6.35 -1.60 4.44
C GLY A 67 5.73 -1.58 3.04
N TYR A 68 6.13 -2.51 2.18
CA TYR A 68 5.61 -2.78 0.86
C TYR A 68 5.36 -4.29 0.72
N ALA A 69 4.34 -4.65 -0.05
CA ALA A 69 4.21 -5.97 -0.66
C ALA A 69 5.17 -6.04 -1.88
N ASP A 70 4.85 -6.78 -2.95
CA ASP A 70 5.54 -6.52 -4.23
C ASP A 70 5.17 -5.13 -4.78
N CYS A 71 3.91 -4.71 -4.64
CA CYS A 71 3.39 -3.40 -5.04
C CYS A 71 3.74 -3.00 -6.49
N GLY A 72 3.80 -3.97 -7.40
CA GLY A 72 4.09 -3.75 -8.81
C GLY A 72 5.58 -3.64 -9.14
N THR A 73 6.49 -3.95 -8.21
CA THR A 73 7.94 -3.96 -8.52
C THR A 73 8.37 -5.11 -9.42
N GLY A 74 7.50 -6.10 -9.67
CA GLY A 74 7.80 -7.22 -10.54
C GLY A 74 8.92 -8.09 -9.97
N GLY A 75 8.92 -8.31 -8.66
CA GLY A 75 9.96 -9.05 -7.94
C GLY A 75 11.23 -8.25 -7.69
N GLY A 76 11.25 -6.94 -7.97
CA GLY A 76 12.39 -6.06 -7.67
C GLY A 76 12.73 -6.03 -6.18
N LEU A 77 11.72 -5.98 -5.32
CA LEU A 77 11.92 -6.06 -3.87
C LEU A 77 12.47 -7.42 -3.44
N ASP A 78 11.98 -8.51 -4.02
CA ASP A 78 12.47 -9.86 -3.68
C ASP A 78 13.95 -10.04 -4.06
N ARG A 79 14.38 -9.47 -5.19
CA ARG A 79 15.80 -9.44 -5.57
C ARG A 79 16.66 -8.66 -4.57
N LEU A 80 16.22 -7.47 -4.16
CA LEU A 80 16.91 -6.68 -3.14
C LEU A 80 17.02 -7.44 -1.81
N LEU A 81 15.94 -8.09 -1.38
CA LEU A 81 15.89 -8.88 -0.15
C LEU A 81 16.81 -10.11 -0.19
N ALA A 82 17.00 -10.73 -1.37
CA ALA A 82 17.93 -11.84 -1.54
C ALA A 82 19.40 -11.43 -1.31
N GLU A 83 19.74 -10.16 -1.60
CA GLU A 83 21.07 -9.60 -1.39
C GLU A 83 21.28 -9.06 0.04
N ARG A 84 20.18 -8.81 0.78
CA ARG A 84 20.21 -8.17 2.09
C ARG A 84 19.42 -8.99 3.13
N PRO A 85 20.07 -9.92 3.86
CA PRO A 85 19.38 -10.86 4.74
C PRO A 85 18.72 -10.22 5.97
N ASN A 86 19.06 -8.97 6.31
CA ASN A 86 18.44 -8.18 7.39
C ASN A 86 17.11 -7.52 6.97
N LEU A 87 16.77 -7.54 5.68
CA LEU A 87 15.49 -7.01 5.18
C LEU A 87 14.40 -8.08 5.15
N ARG A 88 13.19 -7.67 5.49
CA ARG A 88 11.94 -8.40 5.25
C ARG A 88 10.92 -7.44 4.66
N ARG A 89 9.91 -7.94 3.95
CA ARG A 89 8.82 -7.11 3.41
C ARG A 89 7.46 -7.62 3.88
N LEU A 90 6.42 -6.81 3.71
CA LEU A 90 5.05 -7.26 3.92
C LEU A 90 4.70 -8.34 2.88
N PRO A 91 3.85 -9.32 3.25
CA PRO A 91 3.46 -10.39 2.35
C PRO A 91 2.51 -9.87 1.24
N GLY A 92 2.31 -10.72 0.24
CA GLY A 92 1.35 -10.48 -0.84
C GLY A 92 1.91 -9.69 -2.01
N SER A 93 1.01 -9.35 -2.92
CA SER A 93 1.27 -8.70 -4.21
C SER A 93 1.06 -7.19 -4.13
N HIS A 94 0.10 -6.72 -3.33
CA HIS A 94 -0.26 -5.30 -3.24
C HIS A 94 -0.69 -4.93 -1.82
N CYS A 95 -0.77 -3.63 -1.53
CA CYS A 95 -1.34 -3.16 -0.27
C CYS A 95 -2.79 -3.58 -0.05
N TYR A 96 -3.56 -3.68 -1.13
CA TYR A 96 -4.93 -4.19 -1.09
C TYR A 96 -5.01 -5.58 -0.48
N GLU A 97 -4.05 -6.46 -0.79
CA GLU A 97 -4.05 -7.84 -0.31
C GLU A 97 -3.76 -7.92 1.18
N PHE A 98 -2.75 -7.22 1.69
CA PHE A 98 -2.48 -7.27 3.14
C PHE A 98 -3.50 -6.48 3.97
N PHE A 99 -4.27 -5.57 3.38
CA PHE A 99 -5.39 -4.92 4.06
C PHE A 99 -6.63 -5.82 4.09
N ALA A 100 -7.00 -6.41 2.96
CA ALA A 100 -8.18 -7.28 2.87
C ALA A 100 -7.96 -8.68 3.47
N GLY A 101 -6.70 -9.11 3.53
CA GLY A 101 -6.34 -10.51 3.67
C GLY A 101 -6.39 -11.24 2.32
N THR A 102 -5.50 -12.22 2.15
CA THR A 102 -5.33 -12.95 0.89
C THR A 102 -6.61 -13.65 0.42
N GLU A 103 -7.40 -14.24 1.34
CA GLU A 103 -8.63 -14.95 0.96
C GLU A 103 -9.67 -14.02 0.30
N LEU A 104 -9.98 -12.89 0.94
CA LEU A 104 -10.93 -11.92 0.40
C LEU A 104 -10.39 -11.27 -0.89
N PHE A 105 -9.11 -10.90 -0.92
CA PHE A 105 -8.51 -10.29 -2.10
C PHE A 105 -8.57 -11.22 -3.31
N THR A 106 -8.20 -12.50 -3.15
CA THR A 106 -8.26 -13.49 -4.22
C THR A 106 -9.70 -13.72 -4.68
N ALA A 107 -10.66 -13.86 -3.75
CA ALA A 107 -12.06 -14.03 -4.11
C ALA A 107 -12.63 -12.84 -4.91
N LEU A 108 -12.25 -11.60 -4.56
CA LEU A 108 -12.64 -10.41 -5.31
C LEU A 108 -11.99 -10.37 -6.69
N HIS A 109 -10.71 -10.72 -6.78
CA HIS A 109 -9.96 -10.71 -8.04
C HIS A 109 -10.44 -11.80 -9.01
N ASP A 110 -10.68 -13.02 -8.51
CA ASP A 110 -11.19 -14.14 -9.30
C ASP A 110 -12.60 -13.88 -9.83
N ALA A 111 -13.44 -13.20 -9.03
CA ALA A 111 -14.79 -12.84 -9.44
C ALA A 111 -14.82 -11.76 -10.53
N GLU A 112 -13.90 -10.79 -10.49
CA GLU A 112 -13.80 -9.71 -11.48
C GLU A 112 -12.37 -9.13 -11.52
N PRO A 113 -11.51 -9.58 -12.46
CA PRO A 113 -10.17 -9.03 -12.62
C PRO A 113 -10.16 -7.53 -12.96
N GLY A 114 -11.20 -7.02 -13.62
CA GLY A 114 -11.41 -5.60 -13.93
C GLY A 114 -11.86 -4.77 -12.72
N THR A 115 -11.27 -5.01 -11.56
CA THR A 115 -11.57 -4.30 -10.31
C THR A 115 -10.51 -3.26 -10.00
N LEU A 116 -10.92 -2.00 -9.82
CA LEU A 116 -10.09 -0.94 -9.26
C LEU A 116 -10.25 -0.95 -7.75
N TYR A 117 -9.18 -1.23 -7.02
CA TYR A 117 -9.21 -1.22 -5.56
C TYR A 117 -8.85 0.16 -5.02
N LEU A 118 -9.60 0.61 -4.01
CA LEU A 118 -9.27 1.81 -3.22
C LEU A 118 -9.07 1.44 -1.76
N THR A 119 -8.07 2.04 -1.13
CA THR A 119 -7.94 2.13 0.34
C THR A 119 -8.48 3.48 0.82
N ASP A 120 -8.58 3.69 2.14
CA ASP A 120 -9.00 4.97 2.72
C ASP A 120 -8.14 6.14 2.20
N TYR A 121 -6.82 5.95 2.17
CA TYR A 121 -5.89 6.94 1.65
C TYR A 121 -6.12 7.21 0.16
N LEU A 122 -6.25 6.15 -0.66
CA LEU A 122 -6.41 6.33 -2.10
C LEU A 122 -7.77 6.93 -2.47
N ALA A 123 -8.83 6.61 -1.73
CA ALA A 123 -10.14 7.24 -1.90
C ALA A 123 -10.09 8.75 -1.60
N LYS A 124 -9.46 9.15 -0.49
CA LYS A 124 -9.32 10.57 -0.12
C LYS A 124 -8.40 11.35 -1.04
N HIS A 125 -7.43 10.68 -1.66
CA HIS A 125 -6.45 11.29 -2.55
C HIS A 125 -6.64 10.88 -4.01
N PHE A 126 -7.86 10.44 -4.37
CA PHE A 126 -8.18 9.97 -5.71
C PHE A 126 -7.84 11.02 -6.77
N ASP A 127 -8.22 12.28 -6.53
CA ASP A 127 -7.95 13.36 -7.46
C ASP A 127 -6.46 13.61 -7.67
N ALA A 128 -5.66 13.63 -6.60
CA ALA A 128 -4.22 13.90 -6.70
C ALA A 128 -3.45 12.72 -7.32
N LEU A 129 -3.76 11.49 -6.88
CA LEU A 129 -2.98 10.32 -7.23
C LEU A 129 -3.47 9.63 -8.49
N LEU A 130 -4.78 9.49 -8.69
CA LEU A 130 -5.32 8.83 -9.88
C LEU A 130 -5.64 9.86 -10.95
N TRP A 131 -6.48 10.85 -10.65
CA TRP A 131 -6.96 11.76 -11.69
C TRP A 131 -5.85 12.62 -12.28
N GLN A 132 -5.17 13.40 -11.45
CA GLN A 132 -4.05 14.26 -11.85
C GLN A 132 -2.77 13.47 -12.13
N GLY A 133 -2.52 12.43 -11.33
CA GLY A 133 -1.34 11.57 -11.47
C GLY A 133 -1.29 10.81 -12.79
N LEU A 134 -2.45 10.44 -13.34
CA LEU A 134 -2.59 9.87 -14.69
C LEU A 134 -2.82 10.94 -15.77
N GLY A 135 -2.92 12.22 -15.39
CA GLY A 135 -3.10 13.33 -16.31
C GLY A 135 -4.50 13.47 -16.91
N LEU A 136 -5.52 12.85 -16.32
CA LEU A 136 -6.92 12.89 -16.78
C LEU A 136 -7.58 14.27 -16.59
N ASP A 137 -7.00 15.13 -15.75
CA ASP A 137 -7.36 16.54 -15.64
C ASP A 137 -6.99 17.34 -16.90
N ARG A 138 -5.93 16.91 -17.61
CA ARG A 138 -5.41 17.58 -18.81
C ARG A 138 -5.78 16.83 -20.10
N HIS A 139 -5.90 15.51 -20.02
CA HIS A 139 -6.10 14.58 -21.14
C HIS A 139 -7.27 13.62 -20.84
N PRO A 140 -8.52 14.12 -20.79
CA PRO A 140 -9.70 13.29 -20.49
C PRO A 140 -9.92 12.16 -21.51
N GLU A 141 -9.41 12.30 -22.74
CA GLU A 141 -9.44 11.29 -23.79
C GLU A 141 -8.71 9.99 -23.44
N LEU A 142 -7.83 10.01 -22.43
CA LEU A 142 -7.12 8.81 -21.94
C LEU A 142 -7.99 7.94 -21.02
N LEU A 143 -9.15 8.44 -20.57
CA LEU A 143 -10.01 7.71 -19.64
C LEU A 143 -10.40 6.32 -20.15
N PRO A 144 -10.84 6.12 -21.41
CA PRO A 144 -11.15 4.79 -21.92
C PRO A 144 -9.91 3.89 -22.04
N ALA A 145 -8.73 4.48 -22.30
CA ALA A 145 -7.50 3.71 -22.40
C ALA A 145 -7.05 3.15 -21.04
N TYR A 146 -7.19 3.93 -19.96
CA TYR A 146 -6.84 3.49 -18.61
C TYR A 146 -7.92 2.65 -17.95
N PHE A 147 -9.19 3.03 -18.09
CA PHE A 147 -10.29 2.46 -17.31
C PHE A 147 -11.30 1.65 -18.14
N GLY A 148 -11.17 1.56 -19.47
CA GLY A 148 -12.16 0.91 -20.33
C GLY A 148 -12.33 -0.60 -20.13
N ASN A 149 -11.38 -1.27 -19.46
CA ASN A 149 -11.49 -2.68 -19.09
C ASN A 149 -11.92 -2.89 -17.63
N TYR A 150 -12.08 -1.83 -16.86
CA TYR A 150 -12.57 -1.92 -15.49
C TYR A 150 -14.10 -1.99 -15.48
N ARG A 151 -14.64 -2.72 -14.51
CA ARG A 151 -16.08 -2.94 -14.32
C ARG A 151 -16.59 -2.36 -13.02
N ARG A 152 -15.74 -2.35 -11.99
CA ARG A 152 -16.09 -1.86 -10.67
C ARG A 152 -14.93 -1.21 -9.94
N VAL A 153 -15.29 -0.35 -9.00
CA VAL A 153 -14.43 0.14 -7.92
C VAL A 153 -14.83 -0.59 -6.64
N VAL A 154 -13.86 -1.22 -5.98
CA VAL A 154 -14.05 -1.80 -4.64
C VAL A 154 -13.26 -0.98 -3.62
N LEU A 155 -13.96 -0.33 -2.71
CA LEU A 155 -13.36 0.26 -1.52
C LEU A 155 -13.11 -0.84 -0.48
N LEU A 156 -11.84 -1.07 -0.16
CA LEU A 156 -11.40 -1.87 0.98
C LEU A 156 -11.11 -0.89 2.12
N SER A 157 -12.11 -0.58 2.96
CA SER A 157 -11.97 0.49 3.95
C SER A 157 -11.27 0.01 5.22
N GLN A 158 -10.32 0.80 5.72
CA GLN A 158 -9.62 0.57 6.98
C GLN A 158 -10.39 1.16 8.17
N THR A 159 -11.19 2.20 7.95
CA THR A 159 -12.03 2.85 8.97
C THR A 159 -13.51 2.79 8.59
N GLU A 160 -14.40 3.08 9.55
CA GLU A 160 -15.85 3.20 9.32
C GLU A 160 -16.28 4.62 8.92
N ARG A 161 -15.33 5.44 8.47
CA ARG A 161 -15.57 6.84 8.15
C ARG A 161 -16.43 6.99 6.90
N THR A 162 -17.56 7.68 7.04
CA THR A 162 -18.47 7.92 5.90
C THR A 162 -17.83 8.78 4.82
N ASP A 163 -17.00 9.76 5.17
CA ASP A 163 -16.31 10.62 4.19
C ASP A 163 -15.36 9.84 3.27
N VAL A 164 -14.78 8.73 3.75
CA VAL A 164 -14.00 7.81 2.91
C VAL A 164 -14.90 7.11 1.90
N ARG A 165 -16.03 6.57 2.37
CA ARG A 165 -16.98 5.85 1.53
C ARG A 165 -17.57 6.75 0.45
N ASP A 166 -17.93 7.97 0.82
CA ASP A 166 -18.50 8.96 -0.10
C ASP A 166 -17.48 9.38 -1.16
N ALA A 167 -16.20 9.56 -0.77
CA ALA A 167 -15.12 9.85 -1.72
C ALA A 167 -14.89 8.69 -2.72
N ALA A 168 -14.92 7.44 -2.24
CA ALA A 168 -14.78 6.28 -3.11
C ALA A 168 -15.98 6.09 -4.06
N ALA A 169 -17.20 6.36 -3.58
CA ALA A 169 -18.41 6.33 -4.40
C ALA A 169 -18.36 7.41 -5.49
N ALA A 170 -17.93 8.64 -5.15
CA ALA A 170 -17.75 9.72 -6.11
C ALA A 170 -16.68 9.39 -7.17
N ALA A 171 -15.59 8.73 -6.76
CA ALA A 171 -14.58 8.24 -7.69
C ALA A 171 -15.15 7.20 -8.67
N ALA A 172 -15.95 6.25 -8.18
CA ALA A 172 -16.61 5.25 -9.02
C ALA A 172 -17.60 5.89 -10.01
N GLU A 173 -18.42 6.83 -9.56
CA GLU A 173 -19.35 7.59 -10.39
C GLU A 173 -18.60 8.35 -11.50
N ARG A 174 -17.51 9.05 -11.14
CA ARG A 174 -16.68 9.79 -12.10
C ARG A 174 -16.05 8.90 -13.16
N LEU A 175 -15.70 7.66 -12.79
CA LEU A 175 -15.16 6.66 -13.71
C LEU A 175 -16.25 5.93 -14.51
N GLY A 176 -17.54 6.10 -14.16
CA GLY A 176 -18.64 5.35 -14.76
C GLY A 176 -18.63 3.86 -14.40
N LEU A 177 -18.12 3.50 -13.22
CA LEU A 177 -17.96 2.13 -12.75
C LEU A 177 -18.93 1.79 -11.62
N ALA A 178 -19.29 0.51 -11.49
CA ALA A 178 -20.06 0.05 -10.34
C ALA A 178 -19.27 0.24 -9.04
N PHE A 179 -19.94 0.60 -7.95
CA PHE A 179 -19.31 0.80 -6.65
C PHE A 179 -19.66 -0.34 -5.69
N GLU A 180 -18.63 -0.87 -5.01
CA GLU A 180 -18.77 -1.84 -3.95
C GLU A 180 -17.89 -1.43 -2.75
N HIS A 181 -18.41 -1.62 -1.54
CA HIS A 181 -17.70 -1.31 -0.30
C HIS A 181 -17.53 -2.57 0.55
N ARG A 182 -16.30 -2.85 0.96
CA ARG A 182 -15.92 -3.89 1.91
C ARG A 182 -15.14 -3.26 3.06
N HIS A 183 -15.70 -3.30 4.26
CA HIS A 183 -14.93 -2.93 5.45
C HIS A 183 -14.00 -4.08 5.85
N VAL A 184 -12.69 -3.80 5.87
CA VAL A 184 -11.64 -4.80 6.16
C VAL A 184 -10.88 -4.48 7.45
N GLY A 185 -11.02 -3.26 7.97
CA GLY A 185 -10.34 -2.82 9.18
C GLY A 185 -8.81 -2.88 9.04
N LEU A 186 -8.13 -3.08 10.17
CA LEU A 186 -6.67 -3.17 10.23
C LEU A 186 -6.15 -4.53 10.69
N GLN A 187 -7.03 -5.50 10.97
CA GLN A 187 -6.60 -6.78 11.54
C GLN A 187 -5.63 -7.55 10.62
N PRO A 188 -5.90 -7.71 9.31
CA PRO A 188 -4.97 -8.43 8.43
C PRO A 188 -3.61 -7.71 8.34
N PHE A 189 -3.64 -6.38 8.27
CA PHE A 189 -2.43 -5.56 8.23
C PHE A 189 -1.64 -5.63 9.55
N SER A 190 -2.32 -5.60 10.69
CA SER A 190 -1.71 -5.74 12.02
C SER A 190 -1.01 -7.09 12.17
N MET A 191 -1.65 -8.16 11.71
CA MET A 191 -1.04 -9.50 11.69
C MET A 191 0.19 -9.54 10.77
N ALA A 192 0.10 -8.97 9.57
CA ALA A 192 1.23 -8.90 8.63
C ALA A 192 2.43 -8.15 9.22
N VAL A 193 2.22 -6.99 9.84
CA VAL A 193 3.28 -6.19 10.48
C VAL A 193 3.86 -6.94 11.68
N SER A 194 3.02 -7.45 12.58
CA SER A 194 3.45 -8.11 13.81
C SER A 194 4.26 -9.38 13.55
N VAL A 195 3.82 -10.22 12.61
CA VAL A 195 4.53 -11.45 12.24
C VAL A 195 5.88 -11.14 11.65
N GLN A 196 5.98 -10.12 10.79
CA GLN A 196 7.25 -9.76 10.20
C GLN A 196 8.18 -9.14 11.25
N LEU A 197 7.73 -8.16 12.04
CA LEU A 197 8.55 -7.56 13.09
C LEU A 197 9.07 -8.58 14.10
N ARG A 198 8.27 -9.57 14.53
CA ARG A 198 8.73 -10.65 15.43
C ARG A 198 9.74 -11.61 14.80
N LYS A 199 9.77 -11.74 13.48
CA LYS A 199 10.78 -12.54 12.77
C LYS A 199 12.10 -11.81 12.63
N VAL A 200 12.12 -10.51 12.93
CA VAL A 200 13.30 -9.66 12.81
C VAL A 200 13.75 -9.09 14.17
N ALA A 201 12.95 -9.22 15.23
CA ALA A 201 13.34 -8.99 16.62
C ALA A 201 13.91 -10.27 17.26
#